data_AF-A0AAX4P373-F1
#
_entry.id   AF-A0AAX4P373-F1
#
_cell.length_a   1.000
_cell.length_b   1.000
_cell.length_c   1.000
_cell.angle_alpha   90.00
_cell.angle_beta   90.00
_cell.angle_gamma   90.00
#
_symmetry.space_group_name_H-M   'P 1'
#
loop_
_entity.id
_entity.type
_entity.pdbx_description
1 polymer ?
#
loop_
_entity_poly.entity_id
_entity_poly.type
_entity_poly.pdbx_seq_one_letter_code
_entity_poly.pdbx_strand_id
1 'polypeptide(L)' 'MMRLMGFGSFDTTKGEEVSGNKDTGAVKVRSTRQARQYMNRKGGFNRPLPAEMTGQKVNER' A
#
# COMPACT_ATOMS: atom_id res chain seq x y z
N MET A 1 1.18 42.85 25.66
CA MET A 1 1.53 41.47 26.07
C MET A 1 1.31 40.38 25.01
N MET A 2 0.60 40.61 23.89
CA MET A 2 0.45 39.57 22.84
C MET A 2 1.73 39.28 22.03
N ARG A 3 2.48 40.32 21.63
CA ARG A 3 3.76 40.17 20.89
C ARG A 3 4.87 39.46 21.67
N LEU A 4 4.88 39.59 23.01
CA LEU A 4 5.85 38.94 23.91
C LEU A 4 5.61 37.43 24.03
N MET A 5 4.36 36.98 23.88
CA MET A 5 4.00 35.57 23.81
C MET A 5 4.11 34.99 22.39
N GLY A 6 4.60 35.77 21.42
CA GLY A 6 4.77 35.35 20.02
C GLY A 6 3.48 35.28 19.18
N PHE A 7 2.32 35.65 19.73
CA PHE A 7 1.06 35.63 18.99
C PHE A 7 0.82 36.98 18.31
N GLY A 8 1.17 37.07 17.02
CA GLY A 8 0.97 38.27 16.19
C GLY A 8 0.04 38.06 15.00
N SER A 9 0.10 36.88 14.37
CA SER A 9 -0.67 36.44 13.19
C SER A 9 -0.88 34.93 13.30
N PHE A 10 -2.03 34.41 12.88
CA PHE A 10 -2.23 32.96 12.73
C PHE A 10 -2.05 32.61 11.26
N ASP A 11 -0.86 32.10 10.92
CA ASP A 11 -0.59 31.61 9.57
C ASP A 11 -1.06 30.15 9.45
N THR A 12 -1.43 29.72 8.23
CA THR A 12 -1.93 28.38 7.96
C THR A 12 -1.07 27.69 6.91
N THR A 13 -0.72 26.43 7.13
CA THR A 13 0.01 25.58 6.16
C THR A 13 -0.94 24.81 5.24
N LYS A 14 -2.22 25.21 5.16
CA LYS A 14 -3.23 24.49 4.37
C LYS A 14 -2.91 24.58 2.88
N GLY A 15 -2.50 23.46 2.29
CA GLY A 15 -2.13 23.37 0.87
C GLY A 15 -0.66 23.69 0.59
N GLU A 16 0.12 23.98 1.63
CA GLU A 16 1.57 24.16 1.52
C GLU A 16 2.31 22.86 1.80
N GLU A 17 3.42 22.66 1.11
CA GLU A 17 4.28 21.51 1.31
C GLU A 17 5.23 21.77 2.49
N VAL A 18 5.08 21.03 3.59
CA VAL A 18 5.92 21.17 4.79
C VAL A 18 7.07 20.15 4.74
N SER A 19 8.30 20.64 4.89
CA SER A 19 9.50 19.78 4.96
C SER A 19 9.35 18.73 6.07
N GLY A 20 9.47 17.46 5.73
CA GLY A 20 9.28 16.33 6.65
C GLY A 20 7.94 15.62 6.53
N ASN A 21 6.91 16.22 5.91
CA ASN A 21 5.64 15.55 5.60
C ASN A 21 5.62 14.96 4.17
N LYS A 22 6.46 15.49 3.27
CA LYS A 22 6.50 15.10 1.84
C LYS A 22 6.79 13.61 1.64
N ASP A 23 7.73 13.07 2.40
CA ASP A 23 8.28 11.71 2.19
C ASP A 23 7.79 10.70 3.24
N THR A 24 6.93 11.11 4.16
CA THR A 24 6.35 10.26 5.21
C THR A 24 5.06 9.60 4.71
N GLY A 25 5.20 8.62 3.83
CA GLY A 25 4.10 7.79 3.38
C GLY A 25 4.57 6.37 3.13
N ALA A 26 3.87 5.38 3.68
CA ALA A 26 4.16 3.97 3.42
C ALA A 26 2.86 3.19 3.18
N VAL A 27 2.87 2.32 2.16
CA VAL A 27 1.75 1.43 1.84
C VAL A 27 2.14 -0.01 2.16
N LYS A 28 1.43 -0.65 3.09
CA LYS A 28 1.60 -2.09 3.36
C LYS A 28 0.76 -2.90 2.38
N VAL A 29 1.37 -3.36 1.30
CA VAL A 29 0.73 -4.28 0.35
C VAL A 29 0.64 -5.67 0.99
N ARG A 30 -0.58 -6.19 1.15
CA ARG A 30 -0.81 -7.59 1.53
C ARG A 30 -0.86 -8.42 0.25
N SER A 31 0.04 -9.39 0.13
CA SER A 31 -0.03 -10.45 -0.88
C SER A 31 -0.65 -11.69 -0.27
N THR A 32 -1.65 -12.29 -0.93
CA THR A 32 -2.14 -13.61 -0.56
C THR A 32 -1.39 -14.67 -1.38
N ARG A 33 -1.00 -15.77 -0.73
CA ARG A 33 -0.53 -16.97 -1.44
C ARG A 33 -1.75 -17.80 -1.80
N GLN A 34 -1.99 -18.04 -3.08
CA GLN A 34 -3.05 -18.94 -3.52
C GLN A 34 -2.54 -20.39 -3.55
N ALA A 35 -3.35 -21.32 -3.06
CA ALA A 35 -3.02 -22.74 -3.09
C ALA A 35 -3.00 -23.26 -4.53
N ARG A 36 -2.07 -24.18 -4.82
CA ARG A 36 -2.00 -24.84 -6.13
C ARG A 36 -2.86 -26.09 -6.08
N GLN A 37 -3.74 -26.24 -7.07
CA GLN A 37 -4.46 -27.48 -7.25
C GLN A 37 -3.52 -28.50 -7.91
N TYR A 38 -3.21 -29.59 -7.20
CA TYR A 38 -2.39 -30.69 -7.71
C TYR A 38 -3.25 -31.82 -8.31
N MET A 39 -4.34 -32.19 -7.64
CA MET A 39 -5.20 -33.32 -8.03
C MET A 39 -6.37 -32.89 -8.93
N ASN A 40 -6.86 -33.83 -9.76
CA ASN A 40 -8.05 -33.70 -10.60
C ASN A 40 -8.03 -32.50 -11.56
N ARG A 41 -6.89 -32.27 -12.19
CA ARG A 41 -6.72 -31.18 -13.16
C ARG A 41 -7.11 -31.66 -14.56
N LYS A 42 -7.97 -30.91 -15.27
CA LYS A 42 -8.13 -31.07 -16.73
C LYS A 42 -6.78 -30.85 -17.43
N GLY A 43 -6.40 -31.75 -18.33
CA GLY A 43 -5.19 -31.65 -19.16
C GLY A 43 -4.03 -32.60 -18.83
N GLY A 44 -4.20 -33.53 -17.88
CA GLY A 44 -3.21 -34.59 -17.61
C GLY A 44 -1.98 -34.16 -16.79
N PHE A 45 -1.14 -35.13 -16.44
CA PHE A 45 -0.01 -34.99 -15.50
C PHE A 45 1.09 -34.03 -15.99
N ASN A 46 1.29 -33.92 -17.31
CA ASN A 46 2.34 -33.09 -17.92
C ASN A 46 1.94 -31.60 -18.07
N ARG A 47 0.72 -31.20 -17.69
CA ARG A 47 0.34 -29.79 -17.74
C ARG A 47 0.96 -29.02 -16.57
N PRO A 48 1.61 -27.86 -16.79
CA PRO A 48 2.19 -27.09 -15.68
C PRO A 48 1.11 -26.69 -14.69
N LEU A 49 1.36 -26.89 -13.40
CA LEU A 49 0.47 -26.49 -12.30
C LEU A 49 0.14 -24.99 -12.40
N PRO A 50 -1.04 -24.54 -11.93
CA PRO A 50 -1.32 -23.12 -11.80
C PRO A 50 -0.13 -22.44 -11.13
N ALA A 51 0.31 -21.32 -11.69
CA ALA A 51 1.34 -20.52 -11.06
C ALA A 51 0.85 -20.16 -9.64
N GLU A 52 1.74 -20.24 -8.66
CA GLU A 52 1.42 -19.59 -7.39
C GLU A 52 1.25 -18.11 -7.69
N MET A 53 0.05 -17.57 -7.45
CA MET A 53 -0.20 -16.14 -7.57
C MET A 53 0.41 -15.44 -6.36
N THR A 54 1.72 -15.54 -6.21
CA THR A 54 2.47 -14.87 -5.16
C THR A 54 2.66 -13.42 -5.60
N GLY A 55 2.12 -12.48 -4.82
CA GLY A 55 2.23 -11.04 -5.12
C GLY A 55 0.97 -10.39 -5.71
N GLN A 56 -0.16 -11.09 -5.84
CA GLN A 56 -1.43 -10.44 -6.16
C GLN A 56 -1.91 -9.58 -4.98
N LYS A 57 -2.26 -8.31 -5.27
CA LYS A 57 -2.89 -7.41 -4.31
C LYS A 57 -4.33 -7.86 -4.08
N VAL A 58 -4.75 -7.92 -2.81
CA VAL A 58 -6.07 -8.44 -2.42
C VAL A 58 -7.25 -7.60 -2.98
N ASN A 59 -7.01 -6.37 -3.44
CA ASN A 59 -8.04 -5.38 -3.74
C ASN A 59 -8.21 -5.04 -5.24
N GLU A 60 -7.76 -5.89 -6.16
CA GLU A 60 -7.85 -5.65 -7.62
C GLU A 60 -9.00 -6.45 -8.30
N ARG A 61 -10.11 -6.69 -7.59
CA ARG A 61 -11.33 -7.30 -8.16
C ARG A 61 -12.45 -6.28 -8.29
#